data_AF-A0A2V8MT86-F1
#
_entry.id   AF-A0A2V8MT86-F1
#
_cell.length_a   1.000
_cell.length_b   1.000
_cell.length_c   1.000
_cell.angle_alpha   90.00
_cell.angle_beta   90.00
_cell.angle_gamma   90.00
#
_symmetry.space_group_name_H-M   'P 1'
#
loop_
_entity.id
_entity.type
_entity.pdbx_description
1 polymer ?
#
loop_
_entity_poly.entity_id
_entity_poly.type
_entity_poly.pdbx_seq_one_letter_code
_entity_poly.pdbx_strand_id
1 'polypeptide(L)' 'MLHAEIEGHAITTLALVIDEIGTDENGTAIEILFGALAMQQWGIRPIPDEERLDLTHYPEEFIEF' A
#
# COMPACT_ATOMS: atom_id res chain seq x y z
N MET A 1 11.80 7.31 4.56
CA MET A 1 10.58 7.52 3.76
C MET A 1 10.59 6.49 2.64
N LEU A 2 9.47 5.79 2.44
CA LEU A 2 9.27 4.87 1.32
C LEU A 2 8.51 5.62 0.22
N HIS A 3 9.04 5.57 -1.00
CA HIS A 3 8.37 6.02 -2.21
C HIS A 3 7.99 4.79 -3.01
N ALA A 4 6.72 4.69 -3.41
CA ALA A 4 6.19 3.53 -4.12
C ALA A 4 5.08 3.95 -5.09
N GLU A 5 4.62 3.00 -5.89
CA GLU A 5 3.52 3.18 -6.83
C GLU A 5 2.48 2.07 -6.63
N ILE A 6 1.20 2.43 -6.60
CA ILE A 6 0.08 1.50 -6.53
C ILE A 6 -0.84 1.79 -7.73
N GLU A 7 -0.96 0.84 -8.66
CA GLU A 7 -1.79 0.97 -9.87
C GLU A 7 -1.59 2.31 -10.61
N GLY A 8 -0.33 2.75 -10.80
CA GLY A 8 -0.01 4.02 -11.46
C GLY A 8 -0.08 5.27 -10.57
N HIS A 9 -0.43 5.13 -9.28
CA HIS A 9 -0.55 6.24 -8.33
C HIS A 9 0.64 6.27 -7.37
N ALA A 10 1.39 7.38 -7.38
CA ALA A 10 2.59 7.54 -6.58
C ALA A 10 2.29 7.85 -5.11
N ILE A 11 2.70 6.97 -4.21
CA ILE A 11 2.54 7.15 -2.77
C ILE A 11 3.87 7.45 -2.09
N THR A 12 3.79 8.16 -0.97
CA THR A 12 4.90 8.34 -0.05
C THR A 12 4.44 8.05 1.38
N THR A 13 5.16 7.19 2.11
CA THR A 13 4.78 6.86 3.48
C THR A 13 5.98 6.56 4.37
N LEU A 14 5.76 6.58 5.68
CA LEU A 14 6.72 6.04 6.64
C LEU A 14 6.60 4.50 6.60
N ALA A 15 7.74 3.84 6.52
CA ALA A 15 7.83 2.39 6.53
C ALA A 15 8.80 1.93 7.62
N LEU A 16 8.52 0.76 8.18
CA LEU A 16 9.44 0.06 9.06
C LEU A 16 10.20 -0.99 8.24
N VAL A 17 11.51 -1.03 8.40
CA VAL A 17 12.33 -2.11 7.81
C VAL A 17 12.26 -3.30 8.74
N ILE A 18 11.82 -4.44 8.20
CA ILE A 18 11.67 -5.71 8.93
C ILE A 18 12.46 -6.75 8.14
N ASP A 19 13.30 -7.54 8.83
CA ASP A 19 14.18 -8.52 8.18
C ASP A 19 13.39 -9.66 7.52
N GLU A 20 12.29 -10.09 8.13
CA GLU A 20 11.41 -11.14 7.60
C GLU A 20 9.94 -10.82 7.94
N ILE A 21 9.10 -10.69 6.91
CA ILE A 21 7.65 -10.48 7.06
C ILE A 21 6.91 -11.83 7.06
N GLY A 22 7.35 -12.75 6.21
CA GLY A 22 6.74 -14.06 6.02
C GLY A 22 6.70 -14.45 4.53
N THR A 23 5.90 -15.46 4.21
CA THR A 23 5.65 -15.91 2.84
C THR A 23 4.16 -15.86 2.51
N ASP A 24 3.84 -15.67 1.23
CA ASP A 24 2.48 -15.76 0.72
C ASP A 24 2.01 -17.23 0.60
N GLU A 25 0.80 -17.43 0.09
CA GLU A 25 0.19 -18.76 -0.10
C GLU A 25 0.97 -19.68 -1.05
N ASN A 26 1.83 -19.12 -1.91
CA ASN A 26 2.68 -19.85 -2.84
C ASN A 26 4.10 -20.10 -2.27
N GLY A 27 4.37 -19.66 -1.03
CA GLY A 27 5.70 -19.73 -0.42
C GLY A 27 6.65 -18.63 -0.89
N THR A 28 6.16 -17.60 -1.59
CA THR A 28 6.95 -16.46 -2.05
C THR A 28 7.15 -15.50 -0.88
N ALA A 29 8.39 -15.05 -0.66
CA ALA A 29 8.68 -14.09 0.40
C ALA A 29 7.91 -12.77 0.18
N ILE A 30 7.29 -12.27 1.24
CA ILE A 30 6.58 -10.99 1.21
C ILE A 30 7.63 -9.87 1.30
N GLU A 31 7.75 -9.09 0.23
CA GLU A 31 8.71 -7.98 0.17
C GLU A 31 8.18 -6.70 0.83
N ILE A 32 6.87 -6.44 0.69
CA ILE A 32 6.22 -5.25 1.22
C ILE A 32 4.87 -5.63 1.83
N LEU A 33 4.63 -5.18 3.07
CA LEU A 33 3.33 -5.24 3.71
C LEU A 33 2.73 -3.83 3.77
N PHE A 34 1.70 -3.57 2.98
CA PHE A 34 1.01 -2.29 2.98
C PHE A 34 -0.11 -2.29 4.03
N GLY A 35 0.16 -1.69 5.19
CA GLY A 35 -0.75 -1.72 6.33
C GLY A 35 -1.99 -0.82 6.18
N ALA A 36 -3.03 -1.14 6.96
CA ALA A 36 -4.32 -0.44 6.92
C ALA A 36 -4.21 1.08 7.18
N LEU A 37 -3.28 1.51 8.03
CA LEU A 37 -3.06 2.94 8.31
C LEU A 37 -2.62 3.70 7.06
N ALA A 38 -1.65 3.15 6.31
CA ALA A 38 -1.18 3.76 5.08
C ALA A 38 -2.28 3.77 4.00
N MET A 39 -3.06 2.67 3.91
CA MET A 39 -4.22 2.62 3.02
C MET A 39 -5.22 3.75 3.32
N GLN A 40 -5.56 3.95 4.59
CA GLN A 40 -6.48 5.01 5.01
C GLN A 40 -5.93 6.41 4.71
N GLN A 41 -4.64 6.65 4.94
CA GLN A 41 -3.99 7.93 4.63
C GLN A 41 -4.10 8.29 3.15
N TRP A 42 -4.00 7.29 2.28
CA TRP A 42 -4.04 7.45 0.83
C TRP A 42 -5.43 7.25 0.23
N GLY A 43 -6.48 7.10 1.05
CA GLY A 43 -7.85 6.87 0.57
C GLY A 43 -8.02 5.55 -0.21
N ILE A 44 -7.11 4.60 -0.01
CA ILE A 44 -7.09 3.30 -0.66
C ILE A 44 -7.93 2.32 0.16
N ARG A 45 -8.82 1.58 -0.51
CA ARG A 45 -9.64 0.55 0.14
C ARG A 45 -9.54 -0.78 -0.61
N PRO A 46 -9.23 -1.90 0.07
CA PRO A 46 -9.31 -3.20 -0.57
C PRO A 46 -10.78 -3.64 -0.73
N ILE A 47 -11.09 -4.28 -1.86
CA ILE A 47 -12.36 -4.97 -2.11
C ILE A 47 -12.03 -6.46 -2.31
N PRO A 48 -11.99 -7.27 -1.24
CA PRO A 48 -11.53 -8.65 -1.30
C PRO A 48 -12.34 -9.52 -2.26
N ASP A 49 -13.67 -9.36 -2.27
CA ASP A 49 -14.58 -10.16 -3.11
C ASP A 49 -14.34 -9.95 -4.62
N GLU A 50 -13.66 -8.87 -4.99
CA GLU A 50 -13.38 -8.50 -6.37
C GLU A 50 -11.88 -8.46 -6.67
N GLU A 51 -11.03 -8.85 -5.71
CA GLU A 51 -9.57 -8.85 -5.84
C GLU A 51 -8.99 -7.52 -6.38
N ARG A 52 -9.56 -6.38 -5.99
CA ARG A 52 -9.14 -5.05 -6.46
C ARG A 52 -9.01 -4.02 -5.37
N LEU A 53 -8.34 -2.92 -5.70
CA LEU A 53 -8.26 -1.71 -4.89
C LEU A 53 -9.27 -0.67 -5.41
N ASP A 54 -9.97 -0.04 -4.48
CA ASP A 54 -10.75 1.16 -4.72
C ASP A 54 -9.89 2.39 -4.40
N LEU A 55 -9.63 3.17 -5.45
CA LEU A 55 -8.81 4.39 -5.42
C LEU A 55 -9.67 5.65 -5.62
N THR A 56 -11.01 5.56 -5.50
CA THR A 56 -11.93 6.69 -5.73
C THR A 56 -11.62 7.89 -4.82
N HIS A 57 -11.05 7.65 -3.64
CA HIS A 57 -10.69 8.70 -2.68
C HIS A 57 -9.19 8.98 -2.63
N TYR A 58 -8.44 8.47 -3.61
CA TYR A 58 -7.03 8.77 -3.75
C TYR A 58 -6.85 10.29 -3.98
N PRO A 59 -5.96 10.96 -3.24
CA PRO A 59 -5.76 12.40 -3.39
C PRO A 59 -5.10 12.73 -4.74
N GLU A 60 -5.77 13.54 -5.57
CA GLU A 60 -5.23 13.99 -6.86
C GLU A 60 -4.02 14.92 -6.72
N GLU A 61 -3.90 15.62 -5.58
CA GLU A 61 -2.81 16.54 -5.30
C GLU A 61 -1.90 15.99 -4.18
N PHE A 62 -0.60 16.00 -4.44
CA PHE A 62 0.44 15.60 -3.51
C PHE A 62 0.45 16.55 -2.30
N ILE A 63 -0.19 16.17 -1.19
CA ILE A 63 -0.14 16.97 0.05
C ILE A 63 1.17 16.64 0.78
N GLU A 64 2.21 17.41 0.48
CA GLU A 64 3.45 17.44 1.25
C GLU A 64 3.18 18.23 2.55
N PHE A 65 3.38 17.60 3.72
CA PHE A 65 3.37 18.27 5.03
C PHE A 65 4.79 18.36 5.59
#